data_AF-A0A1Q4G5T9-F1
#
_entry.id   AF-A0A1Q4G5T9-F1
#
_cell.length_a   1.000
_cell.length_b   1.000
_cell.length_c   1.000
_cell.angle_alpha   90.00
_cell.angle_beta   90.00
_cell.angle_gamma   90.00
#
_symmetry.space_group_name_H-M   'P 1'
#
loop_
_entity.id
_entity.type
_entity.pdbx_description
1 polymer ?
#
loop_
_entity_poly.entity_id
_entity_poly.type
_entity_poly.pdbx_seq_one_letter_code
_entity_poly.pdbx_strand_id
1 'polypeptide(L)'
;MEWDNLHELLRSLYDDMMPLAGDMAAVAKGLAGLGALFYVALKVWQALSRAEPIDMFPLLRPFALGLCIMFFPTIVLGTINAVLRPVVTGTHAILQDQVLDLNKLQQQKDQLEYEAMVRNPETAYMVSDEEFDKKLDELGWSPSDIGTMAGMYMDRQAYKIEKAIKDWFRNLLEILFQAAALVIDTIRTFFLIVLSILGPIAFAISVWDGFQSTLTQWLTRYVSVYLW
;
A
#
# COMPACT_ATOMS: atom_id res chain seq x y z
N MET A 1 20.79 -3.36 5.25
CA MET A 1 20.29 -1.97 5.26
C MET A 1 20.36 -1.47 3.82
N GLU A 2 19.26 -1.59 3.08
CA GLU A 2 19.17 -1.14 1.67
C GLU A 2 17.70 -0.92 1.26
N TRP A 3 16.84 -0.59 2.22
CA TRP A 3 15.38 -0.45 1.99
C TRP A 3 14.96 1.00 1.68
N ASP A 4 15.77 2.00 2.04
CA ASP A 4 15.49 3.41 1.71
C ASP A 4 15.73 3.74 0.23
N ASN A 5 16.64 3.03 -0.43
CA ASN A 5 17.08 3.40 -1.79
C ASN A 5 16.01 3.11 -2.85
N LEU A 6 15.20 2.05 -2.71
CA LEU A 6 14.19 1.70 -3.72
C LEU A 6 12.92 2.56 -3.60
N HIS A 7 12.52 2.87 -2.37
CA HIS A 7 11.41 3.79 -2.09
C HIS A 7 11.78 5.23 -2.49
N GLU A 8 13.02 5.66 -2.22
CA GLU A 8 13.54 6.93 -2.74
C GLU A 8 13.67 6.93 -4.26
N LEU A 9 14.06 5.83 -4.90
CA LEU A 9 14.14 5.74 -6.36
C LEU A 9 12.75 5.84 -7.01
N LEU A 10 11.72 5.20 -6.43
CA LEU A 10 10.32 5.37 -6.83
C LEU A 10 9.83 6.81 -6.66
N ARG A 11 10.26 7.48 -5.57
CA ARG A 11 9.96 8.90 -5.33
C ARG A 11 10.69 9.82 -6.32
N SER A 12 11.94 9.50 -6.65
CA SER A 12 12.72 10.21 -7.67
C SER A 12 12.12 10.02 -9.06
N LEU A 13 11.60 8.83 -9.38
CA LEU A 13 10.85 8.60 -10.62
C LEU A 13 9.53 9.39 -10.66
N TYR A 14 8.87 9.57 -9.53
CA TYR A 14 7.70 10.44 -9.44
C TYR A 14 8.08 11.91 -9.76
N ASP A 15 9.18 12.38 -9.18
CA ASP A 15 9.69 13.74 -9.40
C ASP A 15 10.23 13.94 -10.82
N ASP A 16 10.87 12.92 -11.41
CA ASP A 16 11.39 12.91 -12.79
C ASP A 16 10.27 12.80 -13.84
N MET A 17 9.09 12.29 -13.47
CA MET A 17 7.92 12.15 -14.35
C MET A 17 6.96 13.36 -14.27
N MET A 18 7.10 14.24 -13.27
CA MET A 18 6.33 15.49 -13.18
C MET A 18 6.51 16.44 -14.39
N PRO A 19 7.69 16.57 -15.02
CA PRO A 19 7.86 17.34 -16.25
C PRO A 19 6.96 16.86 -17.40
N LEU A 20 6.72 15.54 -17.54
CA LEU A 20 5.80 15.00 -18.54
C LEU A 20 4.33 15.36 -18.25
N ALA A 21 3.96 15.51 -16.98
CA ALA A 21 2.64 16.06 -16.61
C ALA A 21 2.52 17.54 -17.05
N GLY A 22 3.64 18.29 -17.09
CA GLY A 22 3.70 19.64 -17.64
C GLY A 22 3.44 19.70 -19.15
N ASP A 23 4.05 18.81 -19.93
CA ASP A 23 3.81 18.69 -21.37
C ASP A 23 2.37 18.27 -21.67
N MET A 24 1.83 17.30 -20.92
CA MET A 24 0.44 16.89 -21.04
C MET A 24 -0.53 18.00 -20.62
N ALA A 25 -0.17 18.84 -19.65
CA ALA A 25 -0.96 20.01 -19.29
C ALA A 25 -0.99 21.05 -20.42
N ALA A 26 0.09 21.20 -21.20
CA ALA A 26 0.08 22.08 -22.38
C ALA A 26 -0.89 21.57 -23.47
N VAL A 27 -0.85 20.27 -23.77
CA VAL A 27 -1.80 19.64 -24.70
C VAL A 27 -3.24 19.76 -24.19
N ALA A 28 -3.45 19.51 -22.90
CA ALA A 28 -4.75 19.64 -22.24
C ALA A 28 -5.30 21.07 -22.32
N LYS A 29 -4.47 22.10 -22.13
CA LYS A 29 -4.88 23.51 -22.31
C LYS A 29 -5.37 23.78 -23.72
N GLY A 30 -4.71 23.25 -24.74
CA GLY A 30 -5.14 23.37 -26.13
C GLY A 30 -6.50 22.70 -26.38
N LEU A 31 -6.67 21.46 -25.91
CA LEU A 31 -7.92 20.71 -26.02
C LEU A 31 -9.08 21.37 -25.26
N ALA A 32 -8.81 21.87 -24.06
CA ALA A 32 -9.78 22.58 -23.22
C ALA A 32 -10.14 23.93 -23.84
N GLY A 33 -9.19 24.66 -24.41
CA GLY A 33 -9.43 25.93 -25.10
C GLY A 33 -10.32 25.76 -26.32
N LEU A 34 -10.04 24.76 -27.16
CA LEU A 34 -10.92 24.41 -28.28
C LEU A 34 -12.32 23.98 -27.79
N GLY A 35 -12.37 23.09 -26.79
CA GLY A 35 -13.64 22.65 -26.20
C GLY A 35 -14.46 23.81 -25.63
N ALA A 36 -13.83 24.75 -24.94
CA ALA A 36 -14.46 25.94 -24.39
C ALA A 36 -15.03 26.85 -25.48
N LEU A 37 -14.27 27.08 -26.57
CA LEU A 37 -14.73 27.88 -27.70
C LEU A 37 -15.99 27.27 -28.34
N PHE A 38 -15.96 25.97 -28.64
CA PHE A 38 -17.12 25.26 -29.20
C PHE A 38 -18.31 25.25 -28.22
N TYR A 39 -18.07 24.98 -26.94
CA TYR A 39 -19.09 24.96 -25.90
C TYR A 39 -19.82 26.30 -25.79
N VAL A 40 -19.07 27.39 -25.66
CA VAL A 40 -19.61 28.75 -25.55
C VAL A 40 -20.33 29.15 -26.84
N ALA A 41 -19.72 28.90 -28.01
CA ALA A 41 -20.31 29.26 -29.30
C ALA A 41 -21.67 28.57 -29.52
N LEU A 42 -21.77 27.27 -29.22
CA LEU A 42 -23.02 26.52 -29.36
C LEU A 42 -24.10 26.97 -28.37
N LYS A 43 -23.73 27.26 -27.12
CA LYS A 43 -24.67 27.75 -26.09
C LYS A 43 -25.18 29.15 -26.40
N VAL A 44 -24.31 30.06 -26.82
CA VAL A 44 -24.70 31.42 -27.23
C VAL A 44 -25.56 31.37 -28.49
N TRP A 45 -25.20 30.54 -29.48
CA TRP A 45 -26.02 30.35 -30.68
C TRP A 45 -27.42 29.83 -30.35
N GLN A 46 -27.53 28.83 -29.46
CA GLN A 46 -28.83 28.32 -29.00
C GLN A 46 -29.66 29.41 -28.32
N ALA A 47 -29.07 30.18 -27.39
CA ALA A 47 -29.76 31.27 -26.71
C ALA A 47 -30.27 32.35 -27.68
N LEU A 48 -29.41 32.76 -28.63
CA LEU A 48 -29.77 33.71 -29.68
C LEU A 48 -30.91 33.18 -30.58
N SER A 49 -30.83 31.90 -30.98
CA SER A 49 -31.87 31.28 -31.83
C SER A 49 -33.24 31.15 -31.15
N ARG A 50 -33.25 31.05 -29.82
CA ARG A 50 -34.47 30.93 -29.00
C ARG A 50 -34.98 32.29 -28.50
N ALA A 51 -34.25 33.37 -28.76
CA ALA A 51 -34.48 34.69 -28.17
C ALA A 51 -34.55 34.66 -26.63
N GLU A 52 -33.86 33.70 -26.02
CA GLU A 52 -33.77 33.58 -24.57
C GLU A 52 -32.60 34.44 -24.05
N PRO A 53 -32.73 35.06 -22.86
CA PRO A 53 -31.59 35.71 -22.23
C PRO A 53 -30.45 34.70 -21.99
N ILE A 54 -29.22 35.15 -22.20
CA ILE A 54 -28.04 34.29 -22.07
C ILE A 54 -27.81 33.99 -20.58
N ASP A 55 -27.93 32.72 -20.21
CA ASP A 55 -27.52 32.25 -18.88
C ASP A 55 -25.99 32.15 -18.82
N MET A 56 -25.40 32.96 -17.94
CA MET A 56 -23.95 33.03 -17.75
C MET A 56 -23.41 31.86 -16.92
N PHE A 57 -24.23 31.20 -16.12
CA PHE A 57 -23.76 30.18 -15.17
C PHE A 57 -23.16 28.94 -15.88
N PRO A 58 -23.79 28.37 -16.93
CA PRO A 58 -23.18 27.29 -17.72
C PRO A 58 -21.89 27.72 -18.43
N LEU A 59 -21.79 29.00 -18.82
CA LEU A 59 -20.63 29.53 -19.53
C LEU A 59 -19.39 29.63 -18.65
N LEU A 60 -19.54 29.70 -17.33
CA LEU A 60 -18.40 29.75 -16.37
C LEU A 60 -17.69 28.39 -16.23
N ARG A 61 -18.38 27.28 -16.49
CA ARG A 61 -17.84 25.93 -16.35
C ARG A 61 -16.52 25.69 -17.10
N PRO A 62 -16.42 25.95 -18.42
CA PRO A 62 -15.16 25.79 -19.16
C PRO A 62 -14.02 26.63 -18.58
N PHE A 63 -14.30 27.82 -18.04
CA PHE A 63 -13.28 28.65 -17.38
C PHE A 63 -12.81 28.07 -16.06
N ALA A 64 -13.72 27.56 -15.23
CA ALA A 64 -13.38 26.90 -13.98
C ALA A 64 -12.52 25.64 -14.23
N LEU A 65 -12.88 24.84 -15.22
CA LEU A 65 -12.08 23.68 -15.63
C LEU A 65 -10.73 24.07 -16.22
N GLY A 66 -10.67 25.15 -17.02
CA GLY A 66 -9.42 25.70 -17.54
C GLY A 66 -8.47 26.17 -16.43
N LEU A 67 -9.01 26.79 -15.37
CA LEU A 67 -8.26 27.16 -14.18
C LEU A 67 -7.71 25.91 -13.47
N CYS A 68 -8.54 24.87 -13.32
CA CYS A 68 -8.12 23.59 -12.74
C CYS A 68 -7.00 22.91 -13.55
N ILE A 69 -7.00 23.03 -14.88
CA ILE A 69 -5.92 22.50 -15.74
C ILE A 69 -4.63 23.33 -15.59
N MET A 70 -4.75 24.65 -15.49
CA MET A 70 -3.60 25.54 -15.33
C MET A 70 -2.87 25.32 -14.01
N PHE A 71 -3.63 25.10 -12.93
CA PHE A 71 -3.11 24.86 -11.58
C PHE A 71 -3.30 23.42 -11.14
N PHE A 72 -3.23 22.47 -12.09
CA PHE A 72 -3.52 21.07 -11.82
C PHE A 72 -2.62 20.46 -10.72
N PRO A 73 -1.29 20.64 -10.72
CA PRO A 73 -0.44 20.05 -9.69
C PRO A 73 -0.69 20.64 -8.30
N THR A 74 -0.92 21.95 -8.22
CA THR A 74 -1.01 22.67 -6.93
C THR A 74 -2.42 22.66 -6.34
N ILE A 75 -3.44 22.91 -7.15
CA ILE A 75 -4.83 23.02 -6.68
C ILE A 75 -5.51 21.67 -6.70
N VAL A 76 -5.49 20.94 -7.82
CA VAL A 76 -6.26 19.69 -7.96
C VAL A 76 -5.60 18.57 -7.16
N LEU A 77 -4.35 18.22 -7.48
CA LEU A 77 -3.66 17.15 -6.77
C LEU A 77 -3.39 17.53 -5.30
N GLY A 78 -2.99 18.77 -5.04
CA GLY A 78 -2.77 19.28 -3.68
C GLY A 78 -4.01 19.16 -2.79
N THR A 79 -5.18 19.55 -3.29
CA THR A 79 -6.44 19.47 -2.51
C THR A 79 -6.87 18.01 -2.32
N ILE A 80 -6.82 17.20 -3.36
CA ILE A 80 -7.19 15.77 -3.26
C ILE A 80 -6.29 15.07 -2.24
N ASN A 81 -4.98 15.28 -2.31
CA ASN A 81 -4.03 14.70 -1.36
C ASN A 81 -4.23 15.23 0.06
N ALA A 82 -4.57 16.51 0.24
CA ALA A 82 -4.85 17.08 1.56
C ALA A 82 -6.09 16.46 2.20
N VAL A 83 -7.15 16.19 1.43
CA VAL A 83 -8.39 15.57 1.91
C VAL A 83 -8.21 14.07 2.17
N LEU A 84 -7.46 13.39 1.31
CA LEU A 84 -7.25 11.93 1.43
C LEU A 84 -6.18 11.57 2.46
N ARG A 85 -5.21 12.44 2.73
CA ARG A 85 -4.13 12.18 3.69
C ARG A 85 -4.63 11.71 5.06
N PRO A 86 -5.57 12.42 5.74
CA PRO A 86 -6.08 12.00 7.05
C PRO A 86 -6.74 10.62 7.03
N VAL A 87 -7.45 10.29 5.95
CA VAL A 87 -8.11 8.97 5.79
C VAL A 87 -7.06 7.87 5.68
N VAL A 88 -6.02 8.09 4.88
CA VAL A 88 -4.93 7.11 4.72
C VAL A 88 -4.09 7.00 5.99
N THR A 89 -3.77 8.11 6.66
CA THR A 89 -3.01 8.05 7.93
C THR A 89 -3.79 7.36 9.03
N GLY A 90 -5.10 7.59 9.13
CA GLY A 90 -5.97 6.89 10.07
C GLY A 90 -6.00 5.38 9.83
N THR A 91 -6.20 4.96 8.58
CA THR A 91 -6.20 3.53 8.22
C THR A 91 -4.84 2.87 8.41
N HIS A 92 -3.76 3.59 8.09
CA HIS A 92 -2.40 3.07 8.29
C HIS A 92 -2.07 2.89 9.77
N ALA A 93 -2.51 3.80 10.65
CA ALA A 93 -2.34 3.65 12.09
C ALA A 93 -3.07 2.39 12.63
N ILE A 94 -4.30 2.13 12.17
CA ILE A 94 -5.05 0.91 12.54
C ILE A 94 -4.32 -0.35 12.08
N LEU A 95 -3.78 -0.36 10.86
CA LEU A 95 -3.08 -1.52 10.32
C LEU A 95 -1.74 -1.74 11.03
N GLN A 96 -1.01 -0.67 11.35
CA GLN A 96 0.25 -0.74 12.08
C GLN A 96 0.04 -1.24 13.52
N ASP A 97 -1.02 -0.80 14.20
CA ASP A 97 -1.41 -1.31 15.51
C ASP A 97 -1.70 -2.83 15.44
N GLN A 98 -2.43 -3.30 14.42
CA GLN A 98 -2.74 -4.73 14.27
C GLN A 98 -1.51 -5.60 13.94
N VAL A 99 -0.58 -5.10 13.11
CA VAL A 99 0.65 -5.84 12.76
C VAL A 99 1.63 -5.86 13.94
N LEU A 100 1.74 -4.76 14.69
CA LEU A 100 2.53 -4.71 15.93
C LEU A 100 1.97 -5.67 16.98
N ASP A 101 0.65 -5.84 17.05
CA ASP A 101 0.03 -6.76 17.99
C ASP A 101 0.30 -8.23 17.63
N LEU A 102 0.36 -8.59 16.34
CA LEU A 102 0.67 -9.95 15.91
C LEU A 102 2.07 -10.42 16.31
N ASN A 103 3.09 -9.58 16.12
CA ASN A 103 4.46 -9.90 16.54
C ASN A 103 4.54 -10.04 18.07
N LYS A 104 3.82 -9.19 18.80
CA LYS A 104 3.74 -9.23 20.26
C LYS A 104 2.98 -10.46 20.76
N LEU A 105 1.86 -10.81 20.14
CA LEU A 105 1.10 -12.05 20.42
C LEU A 105 1.95 -13.28 20.13
N GLN A 106 2.75 -13.26 19.06
CA GLN A 106 3.65 -14.36 18.71
C GLN A 106 4.77 -14.51 19.73
N GLN A 107 5.42 -13.42 20.16
CA GLN A 107 6.41 -13.46 21.24
C GLN A 107 5.80 -13.98 22.55
N GLN A 108 4.59 -13.54 22.90
CA GLN A 108 3.88 -14.06 24.06
C GLN A 108 3.56 -15.55 23.92
N LYS A 109 3.17 -16.02 22.73
CA LYS A 109 2.89 -17.42 22.46
C LYS A 109 4.16 -18.28 22.55
N ASP A 110 5.27 -17.82 21.99
CA ASP A 110 6.57 -18.50 22.07
C ASP A 110 7.07 -18.54 23.52
N GLN A 111 6.84 -17.48 24.31
CA GLN A 111 7.19 -17.40 25.72
C GLN A 111 6.30 -18.29 26.60
N LEU A 112 4.99 -18.35 26.33
CA LEU A 112 4.06 -19.26 26.99
C LEU A 112 4.34 -20.73 26.64
N GLU A 113 4.71 -21.04 25.40
CA GLU A 113 5.15 -22.38 25.01
C GLU A 113 6.44 -22.78 25.75
N TYR A 114 7.38 -21.85 25.87
CA TYR A 114 8.61 -22.07 26.66
C TYR A 114 8.30 -22.32 28.14
N GLU A 115 7.49 -21.46 28.76
CA GLU A 115 7.09 -21.60 30.17
C GLU A 115 6.30 -22.89 30.43
N ALA A 116 5.41 -23.28 29.50
CA ALA A 116 4.65 -24.53 29.59
C ALA A 116 5.57 -25.76 29.50
N MET A 117 6.61 -25.72 28.66
CA MET A 117 7.56 -26.82 28.51
C MET A 117 8.52 -26.93 29.70
N VAL A 118 8.92 -25.82 30.30
CA VAL A 118 9.75 -25.78 31.52
C VAL A 118 8.97 -26.24 32.76
N ARG A 119 7.67 -25.95 32.83
CA ARG A 119 6.83 -26.34 33.98
C ARG A 119 6.49 -27.83 34.00
N ASN A 120 6.73 -28.56 32.92
CA ASN A 120 6.37 -29.96 32.78
C ASN A 120 7.65 -30.85 32.83
N PRO A 121 7.89 -31.62 33.92
CA PRO A 121 9.14 -32.38 34.13
C PRO A 121 9.49 -33.39 33.02
N GLU A 122 8.48 -33.82 32.26
CA GLU A 122 8.65 -34.74 31.14
C GLU A 122 9.08 -34.07 29.84
N THR A 123 8.88 -32.75 29.64
CA THR A 123 9.29 -32.05 28.40
C THR A 123 10.41 -31.03 28.61
N ALA A 124 10.73 -30.72 29.87
CA ALA A 124 11.69 -29.68 30.22
C ALA A 124 13.14 -29.98 29.77
N TYR A 125 13.50 -31.26 29.61
CA TYR A 125 14.79 -31.69 29.04
C TYR A 125 14.94 -31.39 27.54
N MET A 126 13.82 -31.16 26.84
CA MET A 126 13.84 -30.84 25.41
C MET A 126 14.26 -29.38 25.18
N VAL A 127 14.03 -28.50 26.16
CA VAL A 127 14.10 -27.04 26.00
C VAL A 127 15.19 -26.38 26.84
N SER A 128 15.49 -26.88 28.05
CA SER A 128 16.54 -26.33 28.92
C SER A 128 17.77 -27.25 28.98
N ASP A 129 18.97 -26.68 28.90
CA ASP A 129 20.23 -27.43 29.04
C ASP A 129 20.49 -27.86 30.49
N GLU A 130 20.07 -27.06 31.49
CA GLU A 130 20.23 -27.39 32.92
C GLU A 130 19.39 -28.61 33.36
N GLU A 131 18.13 -28.75 32.92
CA GLU A 131 17.34 -29.94 33.29
C GLU A 131 17.73 -31.17 32.47
N PHE A 132 18.32 -30.97 31.29
CA PHE A 132 18.88 -32.06 30.49
C PHE A 132 20.13 -32.64 31.17
N ASP A 133 21.06 -31.79 31.62
CA ASP A 133 22.25 -32.22 32.37
C ASP A 133 21.88 -32.86 33.72
N LYS A 134 20.87 -32.32 34.42
CA LYS A 134 20.38 -32.89 35.69
C LYS A 134 19.77 -34.29 35.52
N LYS A 135 19.02 -34.52 34.44
CA LYS A 135 18.50 -35.86 34.09
C LYS A 135 19.61 -36.81 33.63
N LEU A 136 20.64 -36.29 32.97
CA LEU A 136 21.82 -37.07 32.57
C LEU A 136 22.63 -37.54 33.78
N ASP A 137 22.79 -36.68 34.79
CA ASP A 137 23.47 -37.00 36.05
C ASP A 137 22.65 -37.96 36.95
N GLU A 138 21.32 -37.94 36.86
CA GLU A 138 20.43 -38.89 37.54
C GLU A 138 20.39 -40.28 36.87
N LEU A 139 20.74 -40.38 35.59
CA LEU A 139 20.84 -41.64 34.84
C LEU A 139 22.22 -42.28 35.03
N GLY A 140 22.27 -43.52 35.54
CA GLY A 140 23.53 -44.25 35.75
C GLY A 140 24.12 -44.86 34.46
N TRP A 141 25.28 -45.52 34.57
CA TRP A 141 25.94 -46.23 33.45
C TRP A 141 25.39 -47.65 33.23
N SER A 142 24.07 -47.86 33.36
CA SER A 142 23.44 -49.15 33.08
C SER A 142 23.03 -49.28 31.60
N PRO A 143 22.95 -50.49 31.02
CA PRO A 143 22.57 -50.68 29.61
C PRO A 143 21.18 -50.13 29.25
N SER A 144 20.25 -50.07 30.20
CA SER A 144 18.93 -49.45 30.01
C SER A 144 19.00 -47.92 30.01
N ASP A 145 19.83 -47.36 30.88
CA ASP A 145 19.97 -45.90 31.06
C ASP A 145 20.69 -45.24 29.88
N ILE A 146 21.66 -45.95 29.27
CA ILE A 146 22.32 -45.52 28.02
C ILE A 146 21.31 -45.47 26.86
N GLY A 147 20.36 -46.42 26.81
CA GLY A 147 19.28 -46.43 25.82
C GLY A 147 18.31 -45.26 26.00
N THR A 148 17.95 -44.94 27.25
CA THR A 148 17.10 -43.79 27.59
C THR A 148 17.79 -42.46 27.27
N MET A 149 19.09 -42.34 27.58
CA MET A 149 19.89 -41.16 27.25
C MET A 149 19.97 -40.94 25.73
N ALA A 150 20.21 -42.00 24.94
CA ALA A 150 20.21 -41.93 23.48
C ALA A 150 18.84 -41.51 22.90
N GLY A 151 17.74 -42.01 23.48
CA GLY A 151 16.38 -41.59 23.16
C GLY A 151 16.14 -40.10 23.43
N MET A 152 16.55 -39.60 24.60
CA MET A 152 16.44 -38.18 24.96
C MET A 152 17.23 -37.26 24.01
N TYR A 153 18.45 -37.66 23.59
CA TYR A 153 19.23 -36.92 22.60
C TYR A 153 18.56 -36.93 21.21
N MET A 154 17.94 -38.05 20.80
CA MET A 154 17.19 -38.15 19.55
C MET A 154 15.94 -37.27 19.58
N ASP A 155 15.16 -37.31 20.67
CA ASP A 155 13.96 -36.50 20.84
C ASP A 155 14.28 -35.00 20.80
N ARG A 156 15.39 -34.60 21.44
CA ARG A 156 15.85 -33.21 21.43
C ARG A 156 16.30 -32.75 20.05
N GLN A 157 16.94 -33.63 19.28
CA GLN A 157 17.28 -33.36 17.88
C GLN A 157 16.03 -33.27 17.00
N ALA A 158 15.09 -34.21 17.14
CA ALA A 158 13.83 -34.19 16.41
C ALA A 158 13.04 -32.89 16.67
N TYR A 159 12.97 -32.45 17.93
CA TYR A 159 12.35 -31.19 18.32
C TYR A 159 13.06 -29.97 17.73
N LYS A 160 14.40 -29.92 17.78
CA LYS A 160 15.18 -28.83 17.14
C LYS A 160 14.96 -28.78 15.64
N ILE A 161 14.86 -29.93 14.96
CA ILE A 161 14.56 -30.03 13.53
C ILE A 161 13.14 -29.54 13.24
N GLU A 162 12.14 -29.97 14.02
CA GLU A 162 10.75 -29.51 13.87
C GLU A 162 10.65 -27.99 14.03
N LYS A 163 11.34 -27.43 15.04
CA LYS A 163 11.41 -25.98 15.25
C LYS A 163 12.10 -25.27 14.08
N ALA A 164 13.24 -25.79 13.61
CA ALA A 164 13.96 -25.22 12.47
C ALA A 164 13.11 -25.22 11.18
N ILE A 165 12.32 -26.28 10.95
CA ILE A 165 11.39 -26.35 9.81
C ILE A 165 10.26 -25.31 9.96
N LYS A 166 9.68 -25.17 11.15
CA LYS A 166 8.64 -24.15 11.44
C LYS A 166 9.18 -22.73 11.25
N ASP A 167 10.38 -22.44 11.76
CA ASP A 167 11.02 -21.13 11.63
C ASP A 167 11.41 -20.84 10.18
N TRP A 168 11.91 -21.83 9.44
CA TRP A 168 12.19 -21.68 8.01
C TRP A 168 10.92 -21.39 7.20
N PHE A 169 9.83 -22.13 7.45
CA PHE A 169 8.54 -21.90 6.78
C PHE A 169 7.96 -20.53 7.13
N ARG A 170 8.11 -20.08 8.38
CA ARG A 170 7.73 -18.74 8.83
C ARG A 170 8.51 -17.67 8.06
N ASN A 171 9.84 -17.77 8.02
CA ASN A 171 10.69 -16.83 7.29
C ASN A 171 10.36 -16.79 5.80
N LEU A 172 10.05 -17.94 5.19
CA LEU A 172 9.62 -18.01 3.80
C LEU A 172 8.30 -17.25 3.58
N LEU A 173 7.30 -17.46 4.44
CA LEU A 173 6.02 -16.75 4.37
C LEU A 173 6.19 -15.25 4.60
N GLU A 174 7.07 -14.85 5.51
CA GLU A 174 7.37 -13.44 5.78
C GLU A 174 8.02 -12.75 4.57
N ILE A 175 9.00 -13.39 3.94
CA ILE A 175 9.63 -12.88 2.71
C ILE A 175 8.59 -12.78 1.59
N LEU A 176 7.73 -13.78 1.42
CA LEU A 176 6.66 -13.74 0.41
C LEU A 176 5.66 -12.63 0.68
N PHE A 177 5.28 -12.40 1.94
CA PHE A 177 4.40 -11.31 2.34
C PHE A 177 5.02 -9.94 2.06
N GLN A 178 6.28 -9.73 2.44
CA GLN A 178 7.02 -8.49 2.17
C GLN A 178 7.18 -8.26 0.66
N ALA A 179 7.50 -9.30 -0.11
CA ALA A 179 7.61 -9.21 -1.56
C ALA A 179 6.27 -8.87 -2.22
N ALA A 180 5.17 -9.48 -1.78
CA ALA A 180 3.83 -9.17 -2.28
C ALA A 180 3.42 -7.73 -1.95
N ALA A 181 3.71 -7.27 -0.73
CA ALA A 181 3.47 -5.89 -0.31
C ALA A 181 4.24 -4.89 -1.21
N LEU A 182 5.51 -5.19 -1.54
CA LEU A 182 6.31 -4.36 -2.42
C LEU A 182 5.74 -4.29 -3.85
N VAL A 183 5.29 -5.43 -4.39
CA VAL A 183 4.67 -5.46 -5.73
C VAL A 183 3.38 -4.64 -5.77
N ILE A 184 2.54 -4.76 -4.75
CA ILE A 184 1.31 -3.98 -4.59
C ILE A 184 1.62 -2.49 -4.57
N ASP A 185 2.60 -2.07 -3.75
CA ASP A 185 3.00 -0.68 -3.61
C ASP A 185 3.59 -0.10 -4.92
N THR A 186 4.35 -0.91 -5.65
CA THR A 186 4.89 -0.55 -6.97
C THR A 186 3.75 -0.32 -7.98
N ILE A 187 2.78 -1.23 -8.03
CA ILE A 187 1.62 -1.12 -8.94
C ILE A 187 0.80 0.13 -8.60
N ARG A 188 0.50 0.36 -7.32
CA ARG A 188 -0.21 1.53 -6.83
C ARG A 188 0.48 2.82 -7.25
N THR A 189 1.77 2.92 -6.98
CA THR A 189 2.59 4.10 -7.30
C THR A 189 2.59 4.36 -8.80
N PHE A 190 2.75 3.32 -9.62
CA PHE A 190 2.69 3.43 -11.07
C PHE A 190 1.33 3.97 -11.56
N PHE A 191 0.21 3.43 -11.07
CA PHE A 191 -1.11 3.93 -11.45
C PHE A 191 -1.36 5.36 -11.01
N LEU A 192 -0.88 5.77 -9.83
CA LEU A 192 -0.97 7.15 -9.35
C LEU A 192 -0.17 8.12 -10.23
N ILE A 193 1.03 7.72 -10.68
CA ILE A 193 1.85 8.51 -11.62
C ILE A 193 1.09 8.68 -12.93
N VAL A 194 0.62 7.58 -13.53
CA VAL A 194 -0.10 7.61 -14.81
C VAL A 194 -1.37 8.47 -14.72
N LEU A 195 -2.16 8.32 -13.64
CA LEU A 195 -3.36 9.13 -13.44
C LEU A 195 -3.03 10.62 -13.20
N SER A 196 -1.91 10.92 -12.55
CA SER A 196 -1.47 12.31 -12.33
C SER A 196 -1.04 12.96 -13.64
N ILE A 197 -0.33 12.24 -14.52
CA ILE A 197 0.10 12.72 -15.84
C ILE A 197 -1.10 12.90 -16.79
N LEU A 198 -2.05 11.96 -16.79
CA LEU A 198 -3.23 12.01 -17.66
C LEU A 198 -4.37 12.87 -17.12
N GLY A 199 -4.29 13.29 -15.85
CA GLY A 199 -5.33 14.08 -15.20
C GLY A 199 -5.70 15.37 -15.92
N PRO A 200 -4.74 16.22 -16.38
CA PRO A 200 -5.04 17.41 -17.16
C PRO A 200 -5.88 17.11 -18.41
N ILE A 201 -5.59 15.99 -19.10
CA ILE A 201 -6.32 15.58 -20.31
C ILE A 201 -7.75 15.16 -19.97
N ALA A 202 -7.94 14.40 -18.88
CA ALA A 202 -9.27 14.03 -18.41
C ALA A 202 -10.13 15.27 -18.09
N PHE A 203 -9.53 16.30 -17.48
CA PHE A 203 -10.19 17.58 -17.25
C PHE A 203 -10.49 18.32 -18.56
N ALA A 204 -9.56 18.33 -19.51
CA ALA A 204 -9.77 18.98 -20.81
C ALA A 204 -10.91 18.35 -21.61
N ILE A 205 -10.99 17.02 -21.61
CA ILE A 205 -12.09 16.28 -22.26
C ILE A 205 -13.42 16.60 -21.58
N SER A 206 -13.44 16.76 -20.25
CA SER A 206 -14.67 17.09 -19.51
C SER A 206 -15.26 18.47 -19.80
N VAL A 207 -14.50 19.35 -20.47
CA VAL A 207 -15.00 20.66 -20.98
C VAL A 207 -15.98 20.47 -22.14
N TRP A 208 -15.82 19.40 -22.92
CA TRP A 208 -16.69 19.10 -24.04
C TRP A 208 -18.07 18.64 -23.55
N ASP A 209 -19.12 19.17 -24.18
CA ASP A 209 -20.47 18.76 -23.83
C ASP A 209 -20.66 17.27 -24.17
N GLY A 210 -21.20 16.49 -23.23
CA GLY A 210 -21.32 15.03 -23.34
C GLY A 210 -20.17 14.21 -22.72
N PHE A 211 -18.98 14.78 -22.51
CA PHE A 211 -17.83 14.08 -21.89
C PHE A 211 -17.59 14.47 -20.43
N GLN A 212 -18.59 15.07 -19.80
CA GLN A 212 -18.53 15.58 -18.44
C GLN A 212 -18.22 14.49 -17.40
N SER A 213 -18.64 13.24 -17.65
CA SER A 213 -18.43 12.10 -16.77
C SER A 213 -16.95 11.67 -16.67
N THR A 214 -16.11 12.05 -17.63
CA THR A 214 -14.67 11.72 -17.64
C THR A 214 -13.97 12.27 -16.40
N LEU A 215 -14.37 13.46 -15.92
CA LEU A 215 -13.83 14.06 -14.70
C LEU A 215 -14.13 13.19 -13.47
N THR A 216 -15.40 12.81 -13.30
CA THR A 216 -15.84 12.00 -12.16
C THR A 216 -15.21 10.61 -12.20
N GLN A 217 -15.11 10.00 -13.38
CA GLN A 217 -14.45 8.69 -13.55
C GLN A 217 -12.96 8.74 -13.21
N TRP A 218 -12.26 9.79 -13.64
CA TRP A 218 -10.85 10.00 -13.28
C TRP A 218 -10.70 10.14 -11.77
N LEU A 219 -11.55 10.97 -11.13
CA LEU A 219 -11.50 11.19 -9.69
C LEU A 219 -11.76 9.89 -8.92
N THR A 220 -12.78 9.12 -9.29
CA THR A 220 -13.08 7.82 -8.66
C THR A 220 -11.88 6.88 -8.76
N ARG A 221 -11.25 6.77 -9.93
CA ARG A 221 -10.07 5.92 -10.12
C ARG A 221 -8.89 6.39 -9.28
N TYR A 222 -8.64 7.70 -9.25
CA TYR A 222 -7.56 8.28 -8.45
C TYR A 222 -7.76 7.98 -6.96
N VAL A 223 -8.95 8.24 -6.42
CA VAL A 223 -9.27 7.98 -5.02
C VAL A 223 -9.18 6.48 -4.72
N SER A 224 -9.72 5.61 -5.58
CA SER A 224 -9.65 4.16 -5.36
C SER A 224 -8.22 3.63 -5.32
N VAL A 225 -7.35 4.07 -6.24
CA VAL A 225 -5.93 3.66 -6.23
C VAL A 225 -5.19 4.31 -5.07
N TYR A 226 -5.54 5.53 -4.67
CA TYR A 226 -4.91 6.20 -3.54
C TYR A 226 -5.28 5.55 -2.21
N LEU A 227 -6.47 4.99 -2.07
CA LEU A 227 -6.92 4.34 -0.82
C LEU A 227 -6.54 2.86 -0.71
N TRP A 228 -6.25 2.22 -1.84
CA TRP A 228 -5.67 0.87 -1.89
C TRP A 228 -4.21 0.90 -1.46
#